data_AF-A0A7J7RQH9-F1
#
_entry.id   AF-A0A7J7RQH9-F1
#
_cell.length_a   1.000
_cell.length_b   1.000
_cell.length_c   1.000
_cell.angle_alpha   90.00
_cell.angle_beta   90.00
_cell.angle_gamma   90.00
#
_symmetry.space_group_name_H-M   'P 1'
#
loop_
_entity.id
_entity.type
_entity.pdbx_description
1 polymer ?
#
loop_
_entity_poly.entity_id
_entity_poly.type
_entity_poly.pdbx_seq_one_letter_code
_entity_poly.pdbx_strand_id
1 'polypeptide(L)'
;MKHISAEQKRRFNIKMGFDTLNSLISNNSKLTSHAITLQKTVEHITKLQQERSQVQEEARRLRDEIEELNATIISCQQLLPATGVPITRRQFDHMTDMFDEYVKSRTLQNWKFWIFSVIIKPLFESFKGMVSTNSLEELHRTALSWLDQHCSLPILRPTVLNTLRHLSTSTSILTDPSRLPEQAAEAVTRIGKRSGES
;
A
#
# COMPACT_ATOMS: atom_id res chain seq x y z
N MET A 1 34.86 -33.63 66.69
CA MET A 1 33.50 -33.21 66.29
C MET A 1 33.45 -32.09 65.25
N LYS A 2 34.24 -31.01 65.34
CA LYS A 2 34.17 -29.88 64.39
C LYS A 2 34.44 -30.24 62.91
N HIS A 3 35.37 -31.17 62.64
CA HIS A 3 35.69 -31.61 61.28
C HIS A 3 34.54 -32.34 60.57
N ILE A 4 33.75 -33.13 61.30
CA ILE A 4 32.62 -33.90 60.74
C ILE A 4 31.48 -32.97 60.32
N SER A 5 31.17 -31.98 61.17
CA SER A 5 30.17 -30.94 60.88
C SER A 5 30.54 -30.11 59.64
N ALA A 6 31.81 -29.71 59.51
CA ALA A 6 32.29 -28.96 58.35
C ALA A 6 32.16 -29.78 57.05
N GLU A 7 32.50 -31.07 57.10
CA GLU A 7 32.37 -31.97 55.95
C GLU A 7 30.90 -32.20 55.55
N GLN A 8 29.99 -32.35 56.52
CA GLN A 8 28.55 -32.46 56.24
C GLN A 8 28.00 -31.22 55.55
N LYS A 9 28.39 -30.01 55.99
CA LYS A 9 28.00 -28.75 55.34
C LYS A 9 28.53 -28.66 53.91
N ARG A 10 29.79 -29.09 53.67
CA ARG A 10 30.37 -29.13 52.31
C ARG A 10 29.57 -30.06 51.39
N ARG A 11 29.26 -31.28 51.85
CA ARG A 11 28.46 -32.26 51.08
C ARG A 11 27.05 -31.77 50.77
N PHE A 12 26.41 -31.10 51.73
CA PHE A 12 25.10 -30.50 51.52
C PHE A 12 25.13 -29.43 50.42
N ASN A 13 26.11 -28.53 50.45
CA ASN A 13 26.28 -27.50 49.42
C ASN A 13 26.52 -28.10 48.03
N ILE A 14 27.36 -29.15 47.94
CA ILE A 14 27.60 -29.86 46.67
C ILE A 14 26.30 -30.48 46.14
N LYS A 15 25.51 -31.13 47.01
CA LYS A 15 24.21 -31.71 46.64
C LYS A 15 23.25 -30.64 46.09
N MET A 16 23.15 -29.49 46.76
CA MET A 16 22.33 -28.36 46.26
C MET A 16 22.80 -27.85 44.89
N GLY A 17 24.11 -27.85 44.63
CA GLY A 17 24.66 -27.55 43.31
C GLY A 17 24.21 -28.56 42.24
N PHE A 18 24.23 -29.86 42.56
CA PHE A 18 23.73 -30.91 41.65
C PHE A 18 22.22 -30.79 41.39
N ASP A 19 21.42 -30.50 42.41
CA ASP A 19 19.97 -30.32 42.26
C ASP A 19 19.66 -29.12 41.35
N THR A 20 20.44 -28.03 41.48
CA THR A 20 20.33 -26.85 40.61
C THR A 20 20.78 -27.15 39.17
N LEU A 21 21.88 -27.88 38.99
CA LEU A 21 22.32 -28.28 37.64
C LEU A 21 21.29 -29.17 36.96
N ASN A 22 20.70 -30.13 37.68
CA ASN A 22 19.71 -31.03 37.13
C ASN A 22 18.43 -30.29 36.71
N SER A 23 18.03 -29.22 37.42
CA SER A 23 16.88 -28.40 37.04
C SER A 23 17.12 -27.54 35.79
N LEU A 24 18.36 -27.10 35.55
CA LEU A 24 18.72 -26.30 34.37
C LEU A 24 18.83 -27.15 33.08
N ILE A 25 19.26 -28.41 33.19
CA ILE A 25 19.52 -29.27 32.01
C ILE A 25 18.35 -30.21 31.66
N SER A 26 17.43 -30.45 32.59
CA SER A 26 16.37 -31.45 32.44
C SER A 26 14.99 -30.82 32.61
N ASN A 27 14.27 -30.68 31.49
CA ASN A 27 12.87 -30.21 31.48
C ASN A 27 11.90 -31.18 32.19
N ASN A 28 12.38 -32.36 32.58
CA ASN A 28 11.61 -33.38 33.29
C ASN A 28 12.26 -33.68 34.65
N SER A 29 11.43 -33.79 35.69
CA SER A 29 11.75 -33.99 37.12
C SER A 29 12.46 -35.30 37.49
N LYS A 30 13.10 -35.97 36.54
CA LYS A 30 13.83 -37.21 36.82
C LYS A 30 15.20 -36.87 37.43
N LEU A 31 15.39 -37.32 38.67
CA LEU A 31 16.69 -37.28 39.35
C LEU A 31 17.66 -38.21 38.60
N THR A 32 18.76 -37.64 38.10
CA THR A 32 19.85 -38.39 37.47
C THR A 32 21.02 -38.57 38.43
N SER A 33 21.86 -39.58 38.22
CA SER A 33 23.06 -39.74 39.04
C SER A 33 24.04 -38.60 38.79
N HIS A 34 24.84 -38.23 39.80
CA HIS A 34 25.78 -37.10 39.69
C HIS A 34 26.68 -37.17 38.45
N ALA A 35 27.17 -38.37 38.08
CA ALA A 35 27.99 -38.55 36.88
C ALA A 35 27.24 -38.20 35.59
N ILE A 36 25.97 -38.63 35.48
CA ILE A 36 25.10 -38.34 34.32
C ILE A 36 24.71 -36.87 34.30
N THR A 37 24.46 -36.25 35.45
CA THR A 37 24.19 -34.80 35.55
C THR A 37 25.35 -33.99 35.01
N LEU A 38 26.60 -34.32 35.38
CA LEU A 38 27.79 -33.62 34.87
C LEU A 38 27.95 -33.82 33.36
N GLN A 39 27.80 -35.05 32.87
CA GLN A 39 27.90 -35.34 31.43
C GLN A 39 26.87 -34.53 30.62
N LYS A 40 25.60 -34.59 31.02
CA LYS A 40 24.52 -33.82 30.36
C LYS A 40 24.72 -32.32 30.44
N THR A 41 25.34 -31.83 31.53
CA THR A 41 25.67 -30.41 31.66
C THR A 41 26.70 -29.99 30.61
N VAL A 42 27.75 -30.78 30.38
CA VAL A 42 28.76 -30.50 29.35
C VAL A 42 28.13 -30.52 27.95
N GLU A 43 27.30 -31.52 27.66
CA GLU A 43 26.56 -31.62 26.39
C GLU A 43 25.64 -30.41 26.19
N HIS A 44 24.91 -30.00 27.23
CA HIS A 44 24.00 -28.85 27.16
C HIS A 44 24.73 -27.53 26.96
N ILE A 45 25.85 -27.30 27.67
CA ILE A 45 26.70 -26.11 27.47
C ILE A 45 27.22 -26.06 26.04
N THR A 46 27.71 -27.19 25.52
CA THR A 46 28.24 -27.28 24.15
C THR A 46 27.14 -26.95 23.14
N LYS A 47 25.94 -27.51 23.34
CA LYS A 47 24.76 -27.20 22.51
C LYS A 47 24.40 -25.72 22.55
N LEU A 48 24.30 -25.11 23.73
CA LEU A 48 23.98 -23.68 23.86
C LEU A 48 25.04 -22.78 23.20
N GLN A 49 26.33 -23.15 23.30
CA GLN A 49 27.41 -22.42 22.64
C GLN A 49 27.30 -22.51 21.11
N GLN A 50 26.94 -23.69 20.59
CA GLN A 50 26.71 -23.90 19.16
C GLN A 50 25.48 -23.10 18.68
N GLU A 51 24.35 -23.19 19.38
CA GLU A 51 23.11 -22.45 19.05
C GLU A 51 23.36 -20.93 19.06
N ARG A 52 24.06 -20.41 20.08
CA ARG A 52 24.44 -18.99 20.13
C ARG A 52 25.27 -18.58 18.92
N SER A 53 26.23 -19.41 18.52
CA SER A 53 27.09 -19.13 17.37
C SER A 53 26.30 -19.15 16.06
N GLN A 54 25.37 -20.09 15.91
CA GLN A 54 24.48 -20.19 14.75
C GLN A 54 23.58 -18.96 14.61
N VAL A 55 22.91 -18.55 15.70
CA VAL A 55 22.06 -17.36 15.72
C VAL A 55 22.86 -16.09 15.42
N GLN A 56 24.09 -15.99 15.92
CA GLN A 56 24.96 -14.85 15.66
C GLN A 56 25.36 -14.76 14.18
N GLU A 57 25.66 -15.90 13.54
CA GLU A 57 26.00 -15.95 12.12
C GLU A 57 24.79 -15.65 11.23
N GLU A 58 23.61 -16.17 11.56
CA GLU A 58 22.38 -15.87 10.84
C GLU A 58 22.03 -14.37 10.94
N ALA A 59 22.14 -13.78 12.13
CA ALA A 59 21.93 -12.35 12.34
C ALA A 59 22.97 -11.48 11.63
N ARG A 60 24.18 -12.00 11.37
CA ARG A 60 25.19 -11.32 10.54
C ARG A 60 24.79 -11.37 9.07
N ARG A 61 24.50 -12.56 8.55
CA ARG A 61 24.06 -12.76 7.17
C ARG A 61 22.84 -11.90 6.81
N LEU A 62 21.84 -11.83 7.68
CA LEU A 62 20.66 -10.99 7.46
C LEU A 62 21.00 -9.48 7.42
N ARG A 63 22.00 -9.03 8.19
CA ARG A 63 22.46 -7.63 8.11
C ARG A 63 23.16 -7.34 6.78
N ASP A 64 23.99 -8.27 6.32
CA ASP A 64 24.68 -8.16 5.04
C ASP A 64 23.66 -8.10 3.87
N GLU A 65 22.60 -8.93 3.92
CA GLU A 65 21.50 -8.91 2.94
C GLU A 65 20.72 -7.58 2.96
N ILE A 66 20.45 -7.02 4.14
CA ILE A 66 19.82 -5.69 4.28
C ILE A 66 20.70 -4.62 3.63
N GLU A 67 22.02 -4.68 3.83
CA GLU A 67 22.96 -3.71 3.24
C GLU A 67 23.00 -3.82 1.71
N GLU A 68 23.06 -5.04 1.17
CA GLU A 68 23.03 -5.32 -0.27
C GLU A 68 21.72 -4.81 -0.92
N LEU A 69 20.58 -5.10 -0.31
CA LEU A 69 19.28 -4.63 -0.79
C LEU A 69 19.18 -3.11 -0.74
N ASN A 70 19.65 -2.48 0.34
CA ASN A 70 19.68 -1.02 0.44
C ASN A 70 20.59 -0.39 -0.63
N ALA A 71 21.76 -0.97 -0.89
CA ALA A 71 22.66 -0.50 -1.95
C ALA A 71 21.98 -0.61 -3.34
N THR A 72 21.25 -1.70 -3.59
CA THR A 72 20.48 -1.89 -4.82
C THR A 72 19.36 -0.87 -4.95
N ILE A 73 18.61 -0.59 -3.88
CA ILE A 73 17.57 0.44 -3.85
C ILE A 73 18.15 1.82 -4.15
N ILE A 74 19.26 2.19 -3.51
CA ILE A 74 19.94 3.47 -3.73
C ILE A 74 20.39 3.59 -5.19
N SER A 75 20.97 2.54 -5.76
CA SER A 75 21.39 2.51 -7.18
C SER A 75 20.18 2.75 -8.11
N CYS A 76 19.07 2.05 -7.88
CA CYS A 76 17.83 2.26 -8.63
C CYS A 76 17.30 3.69 -8.48
N GLN A 77 17.38 4.28 -7.29
CA GLN A 77 16.95 5.64 -7.03
C GLN A 77 17.85 6.69 -7.71
N GLN A 78 19.16 6.43 -7.81
CA GLN A 78 20.10 7.30 -8.54
C GLN A 78 19.84 7.33 -10.04
N LEU A 79 19.25 6.27 -10.60
CA LEU A 79 18.82 6.23 -12.01
C LEU A 79 17.53 7.02 -12.26
N LEU A 80 16.82 7.45 -11.21
CA LEU A 80 15.62 8.26 -11.36
C LEU A 80 16.00 9.72 -11.65
N PRO A 81 15.24 10.44 -12.50
CA PRO A 81 15.44 11.88 -12.70
C PRO A 81 15.29 12.64 -11.37
N ALA A 82 16.04 13.73 -11.20
CA ALA A 82 15.94 14.60 -10.00
C ALA A 82 14.53 15.17 -9.76
N THR A 83 13.67 15.16 -10.78
CA THR A 83 12.26 15.58 -10.73
C THR A 83 11.28 14.41 -10.51
N GLY A 84 11.77 13.18 -10.31
CA GLY A 84 10.99 11.96 -10.44
C GLY A 84 10.61 11.67 -11.90
N VAL A 85 10.12 10.46 -12.17
CA VAL A 85 9.48 10.15 -13.46
C VAL A 85 8.06 10.73 -13.41
N PRO A 86 7.63 11.57 -14.37
CA PRO A 86 6.24 12.01 -14.44
C PRO A 86 5.38 10.85 -14.96
N ILE A 87 5.07 9.88 -14.10
CA ILE A 87 4.33 8.66 -14.47
C ILE A 87 2.83 8.96 -14.73
N THR A 88 2.31 10.12 -14.36
CA THR A 88 0.85 10.35 -14.32
C THR A 88 0.33 11.58 -15.07
N ARG A 89 1.12 12.29 -15.90
CA ARG A 89 0.53 13.37 -16.73
C ARG A 89 0.08 12.90 -18.12
N ARG A 90 0.94 12.19 -18.88
CA ARG A 90 0.64 11.84 -20.28
C ARG A 90 -0.56 10.88 -20.48
N GLN A 91 -0.77 9.89 -19.61
CA GLN A 91 -1.94 9.00 -19.72
C GLN A 91 -3.27 9.72 -19.41
N PHE A 92 -3.23 10.66 -18.47
CA PHE A 92 -4.41 11.43 -18.08
C PHE A 92 -4.84 12.40 -19.17
N ASP A 93 -3.88 12.95 -19.91
CA ASP A 93 -4.16 13.81 -21.07
C ASP A 93 -4.82 12.99 -22.20
N HIS A 94 -4.28 11.82 -22.54
CA HIS A 94 -4.86 10.99 -23.62
C HIS A 94 -6.30 10.54 -23.35
N MET A 95 -6.63 10.10 -22.13
CA MET A 95 -8.03 9.77 -21.78
C MET A 95 -8.94 11.00 -21.82
N THR A 96 -8.41 12.19 -21.53
CA THR A 96 -9.17 13.45 -21.65
C THR A 96 -9.48 13.75 -23.10
N ASP A 97 -8.52 13.58 -23.99
CA ASP A 97 -8.71 13.77 -25.44
C ASP A 97 -9.77 12.80 -25.99
N MET A 98 -9.70 11.52 -25.62
CA MET A 98 -10.70 10.52 -26.03
C MET A 98 -12.11 10.88 -25.53
N PHE A 99 -12.23 11.38 -24.30
CA PHE A 99 -13.51 11.82 -23.74
C PHE A 99 -14.03 13.04 -24.50
N ASP A 100 -13.19 14.05 -24.72
CA ASP A 100 -13.58 15.29 -25.40
C ASP A 100 -13.96 15.02 -26.87
N GLU A 101 -13.26 14.12 -27.56
CA GLU A 101 -13.62 13.66 -28.91
C GLU A 101 -14.96 12.92 -28.92
N TYR A 102 -15.18 12.00 -27.96
CA TYR A 102 -16.45 11.28 -27.84
C TYR A 102 -17.63 12.25 -27.57
N VAL A 103 -17.45 13.19 -26.66
CA VAL A 103 -18.44 14.24 -26.36
C VAL A 103 -18.73 15.07 -27.60
N LYS A 104 -17.71 15.50 -28.34
CA LYS A 104 -17.89 16.24 -29.59
C LYS A 104 -18.71 15.46 -30.61
N SER A 105 -18.34 14.22 -30.88
CA SER A 105 -19.05 13.36 -31.85
C SER A 105 -20.52 13.15 -31.47
N ARG A 106 -20.80 12.84 -30.20
CA ARG A 106 -22.16 12.58 -29.71
C ARG A 106 -23.02 13.84 -29.61
N THR A 107 -22.44 14.98 -29.23
CA THR A 107 -23.13 16.27 -29.19
C THR A 107 -23.55 16.74 -30.58
N LEU A 108 -22.71 16.54 -31.60
CA LEU A 108 -23.05 16.89 -32.98
C LEU A 108 -24.19 16.02 -33.55
N GLN A 109 -24.32 14.77 -33.09
CA GLN A 109 -25.45 13.90 -33.43
C GLN A 109 -26.73 14.27 -32.64
N ASN A 110 -26.57 14.59 -31.36
CA ASN A 110 -27.67 14.93 -30.47
C ASN A 110 -27.19 15.92 -29.40
N TRP A 111 -27.59 17.18 -29.53
CA TRP A 111 -27.15 18.25 -28.63
C TRP A 111 -27.52 17.99 -27.16
N LYS A 112 -28.56 17.21 -26.86
CA LYS A 112 -28.96 16.86 -25.48
C LYS A 112 -27.86 16.06 -24.76
N PHE A 113 -27.03 15.33 -25.52
CA PHE A 113 -25.89 14.61 -24.97
C PHE A 113 -24.89 15.55 -24.30
N TRP A 114 -24.78 16.79 -24.78
CA TRP A 114 -23.89 17.78 -24.18
C TRP A 114 -24.23 18.05 -22.71
N ILE A 115 -25.51 18.18 -22.37
CA ILE A 115 -25.96 18.37 -20.97
C ILE A 115 -25.50 17.19 -20.12
N PHE A 116 -25.70 15.96 -20.61
CA PHE A 116 -25.22 14.76 -19.94
C PHE A 116 -23.70 14.78 -19.75
N SER A 117 -22.94 15.16 -20.78
CA SER A 117 -21.47 15.24 -20.69
C SER A 117 -21.00 16.23 -19.62
N VAL A 118 -21.69 17.37 -19.46
CA VAL A 118 -21.38 18.37 -18.42
C VAL A 118 -21.63 17.81 -17.02
N ILE A 119 -22.68 17.02 -16.84
CA ILE A 119 -23.00 16.36 -15.57
C ILE A 119 -21.97 15.26 -15.24
N ILE A 120 -21.54 14.50 -16.25
CA ILE A 120 -20.63 13.36 -16.08
C ILE A 120 -19.15 13.78 -15.99
N LYS A 121 -18.75 14.92 -16.56
CA LYS A 121 -17.34 15.34 -16.59
C LYS A 121 -16.65 15.34 -15.21
N PRO A 122 -17.26 15.84 -14.12
CA PRO A 122 -16.66 15.75 -12.78
C PRO A 122 -16.46 14.31 -12.28
N LEU A 123 -17.37 13.40 -12.63
CA LEU A 123 -17.26 11.97 -12.28
C LEU A 123 -16.17 11.29 -13.10
N PHE A 124 -16.04 11.63 -14.37
CA PHE A 124 -14.96 11.13 -15.22
C PHE A 124 -13.58 11.59 -14.71
N GLU A 125 -13.46 12.85 -14.30
CA GLU A 125 -12.23 13.39 -13.73
C GLU A 125 -11.85 12.70 -12.41
N SER A 126 -12.82 12.46 -11.51
CA SER A 126 -12.55 11.72 -10.27
C SER A 126 -12.22 10.25 -10.51
N PHE A 127 -12.87 9.61 -11.49
CA PHE A 127 -12.58 8.24 -11.90
C PHE A 127 -11.14 8.09 -12.36
N LYS A 128 -10.69 8.95 -13.27
CA LYS A 128 -9.29 8.95 -13.75
C LYS A 128 -8.31 9.09 -12.59
N GLY A 129 -8.60 9.93 -11.61
CA GLY A 129 -7.72 10.18 -10.46
C GLY A 129 -7.64 9.04 -9.45
N MET A 130 -8.70 8.24 -9.31
CA MET A 130 -8.81 7.23 -8.25
C MET A 130 -8.61 5.78 -8.75
N VAL A 131 -8.98 5.50 -10.00
CA VAL A 131 -8.98 4.13 -10.52
C VAL A 131 -7.63 3.77 -11.13
N SER A 132 -7.07 2.65 -10.67
CA SER A 132 -5.78 2.15 -11.10
C SER A 132 -5.93 1.17 -12.27
N THR A 133 -5.04 1.26 -13.25
CA THR A 133 -5.01 0.35 -14.42
C THR A 133 -3.80 -0.59 -14.39
N ASN A 134 -3.14 -0.75 -13.25
CA ASN A 134 -1.90 -1.52 -13.11
C ASN A 134 -2.13 -3.05 -13.24
N SER A 135 -3.32 -3.53 -12.87
CA SER A 135 -3.74 -4.92 -13.02
C SER A 135 -5.26 -5.02 -13.07
N LEU A 136 -5.80 -6.15 -13.54
CA LEU A 136 -7.25 -6.38 -13.58
C LEU A 136 -7.86 -6.39 -12.16
N GLU A 137 -7.17 -6.99 -11.20
CA GLU A 137 -7.63 -7.06 -9.81
C GLU A 137 -7.65 -5.67 -9.16
N GLU A 138 -6.59 -4.89 -9.37
CA GLU A 138 -6.51 -3.53 -8.84
C GLU A 138 -7.52 -2.59 -9.51
N LEU A 139 -7.73 -2.73 -10.83
CA LEU A 139 -8.78 -2.03 -11.57
C LEU A 139 -10.15 -2.32 -10.97
N HIS A 140 -10.50 -3.60 -10.79
CA HIS A 140 -11.79 -4.00 -10.23
C HIS A 140 -11.98 -3.44 -8.82
N ARG A 141 -10.99 -3.63 -7.95
CA ARG A 141 -11.04 -3.17 -6.55
C ARG A 141 -11.16 -1.64 -6.46
N THR A 142 -10.35 -0.90 -7.21
CA THR A 142 -10.34 0.58 -7.16
C THR A 142 -11.56 1.18 -7.85
N ALA A 143 -12.08 0.58 -8.93
CA ALA A 143 -13.31 1.01 -9.57
C ALA A 143 -14.54 0.82 -8.67
N LEU A 144 -14.65 -0.31 -7.95
CA LEU A 144 -15.72 -0.51 -6.97
C LEU A 144 -15.61 0.46 -5.81
N SER A 145 -14.39 0.71 -5.32
CA SER A 145 -14.15 1.70 -4.26
C SER A 145 -14.54 3.11 -4.71
N TRP A 146 -14.22 3.48 -5.95
CA TRP A 146 -14.63 4.76 -6.52
C TRP A 146 -16.15 4.88 -6.63
N LEU A 147 -16.82 3.82 -7.07
CA LEU A 147 -18.28 3.79 -7.19
C LEU A 147 -18.96 4.04 -5.84
N ASP A 148 -18.51 3.36 -4.78
CA ASP A 148 -19.08 3.51 -3.44
C ASP A 148 -18.88 4.94 -2.89
N GLN A 149 -17.69 5.52 -3.12
CA GLN A 149 -17.32 6.83 -2.57
C GLN A 149 -17.88 8.01 -3.38
N HIS A 150 -18.01 7.89 -4.70
CA HIS A 150 -18.35 9.02 -5.59
C HIS A 150 -19.74 8.92 -6.23
N CYS A 151 -20.35 7.74 -6.27
CA CYS A 151 -21.65 7.52 -6.92
C CYS A 151 -22.80 7.25 -5.94
N SER A 152 -22.61 7.51 -4.65
CA SER A 152 -23.70 7.48 -3.68
C SER A 152 -24.65 8.67 -3.88
N LEU A 153 -25.96 8.47 -3.64
CA LEU A 153 -26.97 9.53 -3.78
C LEU A 153 -26.66 10.82 -3.01
N PRO A 154 -26.13 10.77 -1.76
CA PRO A 154 -25.73 11.98 -1.04
C PRO A 154 -24.63 12.80 -1.74
N ILE A 155 -23.75 12.16 -2.51
CA ILE A 155 -22.64 12.80 -3.23
C ILE A 155 -23.07 13.23 -4.65
N LEU A 156 -23.85 12.39 -5.34
CA LEU A 156 -24.34 12.69 -6.68
C LEU A 156 -25.31 13.86 -6.70
N ARG A 157 -26.24 13.97 -5.74
CA ARG A 157 -27.25 15.05 -5.73
C ARG A 157 -26.61 16.45 -5.75
N PRO A 158 -25.68 16.80 -4.84
CA PRO A 158 -24.99 18.09 -4.91
C PRO A 158 -24.20 18.28 -6.20
N THR A 159 -23.54 17.23 -6.72
CA THR A 159 -22.74 17.29 -7.95
C THR A 159 -23.59 17.61 -9.17
N VAL A 160 -24.72 16.91 -9.33
CA VAL A 160 -25.69 17.14 -10.40
C VAL A 160 -26.34 18.51 -10.27
N LEU A 161 -26.76 18.91 -9.06
CA LEU A 161 -27.37 20.23 -8.85
C LEU A 161 -26.37 21.36 -9.14
N ASN A 162 -25.11 21.21 -8.76
CA ASN A 162 -24.07 22.20 -9.05
C ASN A 162 -23.77 22.30 -10.55
N THR A 163 -23.69 21.17 -11.27
CA THR A 163 -23.48 21.17 -12.73
C THR A 163 -24.68 21.75 -13.47
N LEU A 164 -25.91 21.42 -13.06
CA LEU A 164 -27.13 22.03 -13.62
C LEU A 164 -27.22 23.52 -13.32
N ARG A 165 -26.85 23.95 -12.10
CA ARG A 165 -26.78 25.37 -11.73
C ARG A 165 -25.75 26.10 -12.59
N HIS A 166 -24.56 25.53 -12.74
CA HIS A 166 -23.53 26.10 -13.62
C HIS A 166 -24.04 26.23 -15.06
N LEU A 167 -24.63 25.17 -15.60
CA LEU A 167 -25.21 25.16 -16.94
C LEU A 167 -26.30 26.23 -17.09
N SER A 168 -27.13 26.41 -16.05
CA SER A 168 -28.15 27.46 -16.00
C SER A 168 -27.59 28.88 -16.04
N THR A 169 -26.40 29.09 -15.46
CA THR A 169 -25.72 30.40 -15.45
C THR A 169 -24.81 30.63 -16.66
N SER A 170 -24.30 29.57 -17.28
CA SER A 170 -23.36 29.64 -18.40
C SER A 170 -24.02 29.57 -19.77
N THR A 171 -25.32 29.28 -19.82
CA THR A 171 -26.11 29.14 -21.05
C THR A 171 -27.37 29.99 -20.96
N SER A 172 -28.06 30.14 -22.09
CA SER A 172 -29.37 30.80 -22.11
C SER A 172 -30.52 29.85 -21.80
N ILE A 173 -30.29 28.66 -21.21
CA ILE A 173 -31.35 27.65 -20.98
C ILE A 173 -32.58 28.21 -20.24
N LEU A 174 -32.41 29.14 -19.30
CA LEU A 174 -33.52 29.72 -18.53
C LEU A 174 -34.23 30.87 -19.24
N THR A 175 -33.59 31.52 -20.21
CA THR A 175 -34.11 32.71 -20.89
C THR A 175 -34.57 32.43 -22.32
N ASP A 176 -33.83 31.58 -23.03
CA ASP A 176 -34.10 31.15 -24.39
C ASP A 176 -33.52 29.73 -24.62
N PRO A 177 -34.33 28.68 -24.36
CA PRO A 177 -33.93 27.28 -24.54
C PRO A 177 -33.63 26.91 -26.00
N SER A 178 -34.16 27.67 -26.97
CA SER A 178 -34.02 27.34 -28.40
C SER A 178 -32.58 27.48 -28.91
N ARG A 179 -31.74 28.24 -28.19
CA ARG A 179 -30.32 28.48 -28.49
C ARG A 179 -29.37 27.40 -27.95
N LEU A 180 -29.86 26.49 -27.11
CA LEU A 180 -29.02 25.43 -26.55
C LEU A 180 -28.35 24.51 -27.58
N PRO A 181 -29.00 24.11 -28.68
CA PRO A 181 -28.35 23.30 -29.70
C PRO A 181 -27.11 23.99 -30.29
N GLU A 182 -27.21 25.29 -30.56
CA GLU A 182 -26.11 26.12 -31.07
C GLU A 182 -25.01 26.27 -30.01
N GLN A 183 -25.37 26.62 -28.78
CA GLN A 183 -24.42 26.75 -27.66
C GLN A 183 -23.66 25.44 -27.36
N ALA A 184 -24.34 24.30 -27.47
CA ALA A 184 -23.73 22.99 -27.31
C ALA A 184 -22.71 22.69 -28.43
N ALA A 185 -23.06 23.00 -29.68
CA ALA A 185 -22.17 22.84 -30.83
C ALA A 185 -20.93 23.77 -30.73
N GLU A 186 -21.12 25.02 -30.31
CA GLU A 186 -20.01 25.95 -30.05
C GLU A 186 -19.11 25.47 -28.91
N ALA A 187 -19.68 24.95 -27.82
CA ALA A 187 -18.91 24.48 -26.68
C ALA A 187 -17.94 23.35 -27.07
N VAL A 188 -18.40 22.38 -27.87
CA VAL A 188 -17.55 21.25 -28.30
C VAL A 188 -16.56 21.60 -29.40
N THR A 189 -16.83 22.63 -30.21
CA THR A 189 -15.89 23.12 -31.23
C THR A 189 -14.75 23.96 -30.63
N ARG A 190 -15.01 24.70 -29.53
CA ARG A 190 -13.98 25.42 -28.77
C ARG A 190 -12.99 24.47 -28.08
N ILE A 191 -13.47 23.33 -27.56
CA ILE A 191 -12.61 22.32 -26.90
C ILE A 191 -11.55 21.79 -27.87
N GLY A 192 -11.93 21.48 -29.11
CA GLY A 192 -11.00 20.96 -30.13
C GLY A 192 -9.92 21.94 -30.62
N LYS A 193 -10.05 23.26 -30.36
CA LYS A 193 -9.00 24.24 -30.69
C LYS A 193 -7.88 24.27 -29.65
N ARG A 194 -8.17 23.98 -28.38
CA ARG A 194 -7.18 24.00 -27.30
C ARG A 194 -6.17 22.85 -27.40
N SER A 195 -6.58 21.68 -27.89
CA SER A 195 -5.68 20.52 -28.07
C SER A 195 -4.79 20.62 -29.32
N GLY A 196 -4.97 21.63 -30.18
CA GLY A 196 -4.18 21.82 -31.42
C GLY A 196 -3.09 22.89 -31.33
N GLU A 197 -3.00 23.64 -30.23
CA GLU A 197 -2.04 24.73 -30.01
C GLU A 197 -1.00 24.41 -28.91
N SER A 198 -0.79 23.13 -28.57
CA SER A 198 0.20 22.68 -27.58
C SER A 198 1.14 21.63 -28.13
#